data_AF-R6BXH5-F1
#
_entry.id   AF-R6BXH5-F1
#
_cell.length_a   1.000
_cell.length_b   1.000
_cell.length_c   1.000
_cell.angle_alpha   90.00
_cell.angle_beta   90.00
_cell.angle_gamma   90.00
#
_symmetry.space_group_name_H-M   'P 1'
#
loop_
_entity.id
_entity.type
_entity.pdbx_description
1 polymer ?
#
loop_
_entity_poly.entity_id
_entity_poly.type
_entity_poly.pdbx_seq_one_letter_code
_entity_poly.pdbx_strand_id
1 'polypeptide(L)'
;MLLISGTTVGAAYISAHTDLLGNVFGQQSRTTKEAYDTVVDNGKGGTTVTMPSREYVAVDEAQAEKLVEPYVEDLNITRKIGDYTLTIINNISDGNAGVLSLKLENPNGIKAIHADEGTNEAKGAYFTQDRDFYFYLEGADESLVADKMTIDSKKSSDTCYYLYSSYVCSAKNTDLKFHLEQYGKPVSELKDNDMATQKEDIALGIGKMPLTSAVNPENNKEQFAYSAISLSLNLANGFGLDDEIQKEDGQTFVDPYYLKKLVLKYKDGSEYTVLDENVDNTNYLCGEMENGDTIKIVFNRMVDWSQVETLVVNDVEISVQ
;
A
#
# COMPACT_ATOMS: atom_id res chain seq x y z
N MET A 1 46.51 -26.35 14.28
CA MET A 1 45.64 -25.25 14.72
C MET A 1 45.19 -24.54 13.45
N LEU A 2 44.09 -25.01 12.88
CA LEU A 2 43.54 -24.53 11.61
C LEU A 2 42.38 -23.60 11.98
N LEU A 3 42.55 -22.30 11.77
CA LEU A 3 41.42 -21.36 11.85
C LEU A 3 40.57 -21.58 10.60
N ILE A 4 39.42 -22.22 10.78
CA ILE A 4 38.36 -22.23 9.78
C ILE A 4 37.56 -20.96 10.03
N SER A 5 37.80 -19.93 9.22
CA SER A 5 36.92 -18.76 9.13
C SER A 5 35.56 -19.23 8.62
N GLY A 6 34.58 -19.27 9.50
CA GLY A 6 33.19 -19.53 9.15
C GLY A 6 32.60 -18.32 8.42
N THR A 7 32.91 -18.19 7.13
CA THR A 7 31.99 -17.55 6.20
C THR A 7 30.93 -18.61 5.89
N THR A 8 29.85 -18.62 6.66
CA THR A 8 28.57 -19.10 6.15
C THR A 8 28.20 -18.17 5.01
N VAL A 9 28.56 -18.60 3.80
CA VAL A 9 27.88 -18.20 2.58
C VAL A 9 26.43 -18.62 2.82
N GLY A 10 25.60 -17.68 3.28
CA GLY A 10 24.16 -17.89 3.37
C GLY A 10 23.71 -18.33 1.99
N ALA A 11 23.13 -19.52 1.92
CA ALA A 11 22.49 -19.98 0.70
C ALA A 11 21.48 -18.89 0.32
N ALA A 12 21.70 -18.25 -0.83
CA ALA A 12 20.81 -17.23 -1.36
C ALA A 12 19.45 -17.89 -1.61
N TYR A 13 18.53 -17.72 -0.67
CA TYR A 13 17.12 -17.96 -0.90
C TYR A 13 16.65 -16.81 -1.78
N ILE A 14 16.62 -17.04 -3.09
CA ILE A 14 15.92 -16.14 -3.99
C ILE A 14 14.48 -16.61 -3.98
N SER A 15 13.64 -16.04 -3.11
CA SER A 15 12.19 -16.18 -3.21
C SER A 15 11.78 -15.84 -4.64
N ALA A 16 10.81 -16.56 -5.20
CA ALA A 16 10.26 -16.25 -6.53
C ALA A 16 9.75 -14.79 -6.60
N HIS A 17 9.40 -14.21 -5.45
CA HIS A 17 8.84 -12.88 -5.31
C HIS A 17 9.78 -11.91 -4.58
N THR A 18 11.11 -12.16 -4.61
CA THR A 18 12.13 -11.30 -3.95
C THR A 18 11.94 -9.82 -4.28
N ASP A 19 11.66 -9.48 -5.54
CA ASP A 19 11.45 -8.09 -5.94
C ASP A 19 10.20 -7.48 -5.31
N LEU A 20 9.08 -8.21 -5.25
CA LEU A 20 7.86 -7.71 -4.59
C LEU A 20 8.11 -7.53 -3.10
N LEU A 21 8.56 -8.59 -2.42
CA LEU A 21 8.70 -8.60 -0.97
C LEU A 21 9.80 -7.65 -0.50
N GLY A 22 10.94 -7.63 -1.18
CA GLY A 22 12.08 -6.78 -0.86
C GLY A 22 11.84 -5.30 -1.12
N ASN A 23 11.03 -4.94 -2.12
CA ASN A 23 10.69 -3.55 -2.40
C ASN A 23 9.51 -3.04 -1.58
N VAL A 24 8.49 -3.86 -1.34
CA VAL A 24 7.28 -3.43 -0.64
C VAL A 24 7.44 -3.53 0.88
N PHE A 25 8.01 -4.63 1.36
CA PHE A 25 8.13 -4.92 2.80
C PHE A 25 9.57 -4.85 3.32
N GLY A 26 10.51 -4.42 2.46
CA GLY A 26 11.93 -4.40 2.75
C GLY A 26 12.62 -3.10 2.35
N GLN A 27 13.95 -3.18 2.30
CA GLN A 27 14.85 -2.06 1.99
C GLN A 27 15.53 -2.17 0.61
N GLN A 28 15.04 -3.03 -0.30
CA GLN A 28 15.74 -3.31 -1.57
C GLN A 28 15.91 -2.04 -2.43
N SER A 29 14.83 -1.31 -2.71
CA SER A 29 14.87 -0.01 -3.40
C SER A 29 14.70 1.21 -2.49
N ARG A 30 14.44 0.99 -1.21
CA ARG A 30 14.08 2.04 -0.25
C ARG A 30 15.18 2.31 0.76
N THR A 31 15.21 3.53 1.27
CA THR A 31 16.23 3.98 2.23
C THR A 31 15.55 4.53 3.46
N THR A 32 16.00 4.10 4.65
CA THR A 32 15.57 4.70 5.91
C THR A 32 15.92 6.19 5.93
N LYS A 33 14.96 7.01 6.31
CA LYS A 33 15.06 8.48 6.34
C LYS A 33 14.62 8.99 7.69
N GLU A 34 15.44 9.87 8.27
CA GLU A 34 15.04 10.66 9.43
C GLU A 34 14.00 11.71 9.04
N ALA A 35 13.24 12.20 10.03
CA ALA A 35 12.31 13.29 9.80
C ALA A 35 13.06 14.54 9.33
N TYR A 36 12.47 15.29 8.40
CA TYR A 36 13.10 16.49 7.83
C TYR A 36 12.06 17.53 7.41
N ASP A 37 12.43 18.80 7.49
CA ASP A 37 11.59 19.89 7.00
C ASP A 37 11.79 20.12 5.51
N THR A 38 10.69 20.31 4.79
CA THR A 38 10.70 20.70 3.37
C THR A 38 9.64 21.76 3.10
N VAL A 39 9.80 22.51 2.01
CA VAL A 39 8.82 23.51 1.59
C VAL A 39 7.96 22.90 0.49
N VAL A 40 6.67 22.71 0.78
CA VAL A 40 5.70 22.27 -0.22
C VAL A 40 5.06 23.49 -0.85
N ASP A 41 5.16 23.60 -2.19
CA ASP A 41 4.47 24.65 -2.93
C ASP A 41 2.97 24.39 -2.96
N ASN A 42 2.21 25.27 -2.35
CA ASN A 42 0.74 25.27 -2.32
C ASN A 42 0.14 26.29 -3.30
N GLY A 43 0.94 26.83 -4.22
CA GLY A 43 0.56 27.91 -5.13
C GLY A 43 0.40 29.27 -4.46
N LYS A 44 0.76 29.40 -3.17
CA LYS A 44 0.60 30.59 -2.33
C LYS A 44 1.87 30.99 -1.56
N GLY A 45 3.04 30.56 -2.01
CA GLY A 45 4.34 30.95 -1.43
C GLY A 45 5.03 29.89 -0.58
N GLY A 46 4.57 28.64 -0.65
CA GLY A 46 5.20 27.50 0.01
C GLY A 46 4.89 27.43 1.51
N THR A 47 4.58 26.24 2.01
CA THR A 47 4.45 25.98 3.45
C THR A 47 5.56 25.02 3.86
N THR A 48 6.30 25.35 4.92
CA THR A 48 7.21 24.38 5.54
C THR A 48 6.38 23.30 6.20
N VAL A 49 6.64 22.05 5.82
CA VAL A 49 6.06 20.85 6.41
C VAL A 49 7.19 19.95 6.88
N THR A 50 6.97 19.26 8.00
CA THR A 50 7.87 18.22 8.46
C THR A 50 7.44 16.90 7.84
N MET A 51 8.31 16.32 7.04
CA MET A 51 8.16 14.96 6.54
C MET A 51 8.52 14.00 7.68
N PRO A 52 7.69 12.99 7.98
CA PRO A 52 7.98 12.03 9.03
C PRO A 52 9.16 11.15 8.64
N SER A 53 9.85 10.62 9.65
CA SER A 53 10.82 9.56 9.49
C SER A 53 10.16 8.28 8.94
N ARG A 54 10.94 7.52 8.19
CA ARG A 54 10.54 6.23 7.61
C ARG A 54 11.67 5.24 7.81
N GLU A 55 11.40 4.14 8.50
CA GLU A 55 12.32 3.04 8.71
C GLU A 55 11.96 1.86 7.81
N TYR A 56 12.94 1.40 7.03
CA TYR A 56 12.86 0.15 6.27
C TYR A 56 13.88 -0.84 6.82
N VAL A 57 13.47 -2.09 6.98
CA VAL A 57 14.32 -3.18 7.47
C VAL A 57 14.52 -4.21 6.36
N ALA A 58 15.53 -5.06 6.49
CA ALA A 58 15.66 -6.21 5.60
C ALA A 58 14.46 -7.17 5.80
N VAL A 59 14.05 -7.82 4.71
CA VAL A 59 13.06 -8.89 4.80
C VAL A 59 13.68 -10.09 5.54
N ASP A 60 12.99 -10.58 6.57
CA ASP A 60 13.24 -11.91 7.11
C ASP A 60 12.63 -12.94 6.16
N GLU A 61 13.49 -13.65 5.45
CA GLU A 61 13.10 -14.63 4.42
C GLU A 61 12.25 -15.76 4.99
N ALA A 62 12.57 -16.27 6.18
CA ALA A 62 11.83 -17.36 6.81
C ALA A 62 10.45 -16.90 7.28
N GLN A 63 10.34 -15.67 7.76
CA GLN A 63 9.06 -15.05 8.09
C GLN A 63 8.22 -14.83 6.81
N ALA A 64 8.85 -14.34 5.74
CA ALA A 64 8.18 -14.07 4.47
C ALA A 64 7.60 -15.35 3.83
N GLU A 65 8.39 -16.42 3.77
CA GLU A 65 8.00 -17.75 3.28
C GLU A 65 6.81 -18.32 4.07
N LYS A 66 6.76 -18.07 5.37
CA LYS A 66 5.67 -18.56 6.23
C LYS A 66 4.40 -17.72 6.11
N LEU A 67 4.52 -16.39 6.11
CA LEU A 67 3.38 -15.49 6.33
C LEU A 67 2.76 -14.96 5.05
N VAL A 68 3.55 -14.81 3.98
CA VAL A 68 3.19 -13.94 2.84
C VAL A 68 3.37 -14.64 1.50
N GLU A 69 4.51 -15.28 1.26
CA GLU A 69 4.83 -15.92 -0.02
C GLU A 69 3.75 -16.90 -0.52
N PRO A 70 3.14 -17.76 0.32
CA PRO A 70 2.11 -18.70 -0.12
C PRO A 70 0.83 -18.04 -0.66
N TYR A 71 0.68 -16.74 -0.45
CA TYR A 71 -0.49 -15.94 -0.83
C TYR A 71 -0.20 -14.97 -1.97
N VAL A 72 1.03 -14.91 -2.47
CA VAL A 72 1.38 -14.12 -3.66
C VAL A 72 0.87 -14.86 -4.90
N GLU A 73 0.12 -14.14 -5.72
CA GLU A 73 -0.38 -14.65 -6.99
C GLU A 73 0.49 -14.16 -8.15
N ASP A 74 0.96 -15.08 -8.98
CA ASP A 74 1.67 -14.81 -10.23
C ASP A 74 0.66 -14.62 -11.38
N LEU A 75 0.42 -13.37 -11.77
CA LEU A 75 -0.55 -13.02 -12.80
C LEU A 75 0.10 -13.02 -14.19
N ASN A 76 1.24 -12.34 -14.33
CA ASN A 76 2.01 -12.20 -15.57
C ASN A 76 1.17 -11.80 -16.80
N ILE A 77 0.16 -10.96 -16.59
CA ILE A 77 -0.78 -10.52 -17.64
C ILE A 77 -0.16 -9.33 -18.36
N THR A 78 0.05 -9.45 -19.67
CA THR A 78 0.63 -8.36 -20.48
C THR A 78 -0.39 -7.79 -21.46
N ARG A 79 -0.42 -6.47 -21.57
CA ARG A 79 -1.25 -5.70 -22.52
C ARG A 79 -0.43 -4.63 -23.22
N LYS A 80 -0.74 -4.42 -24.49
CA LYS A 80 -0.21 -3.31 -25.28
C LYS A 80 -1.25 -2.19 -25.31
N ILE A 81 -0.84 -0.98 -24.99
CA ILE A 81 -1.70 0.20 -24.91
C ILE A 81 -0.98 1.34 -25.63
N GLY A 82 -1.38 1.61 -26.87
CA GLY A 82 -0.64 2.53 -27.74
C GLY A 82 0.81 2.07 -27.91
N ASP A 83 1.75 2.95 -27.53
CA ASP A 83 3.19 2.69 -27.55
C ASP A 83 3.72 2.01 -26.27
N TYR A 84 2.85 1.83 -25.27
CA TYR A 84 3.20 1.23 -23.99
C TYR A 84 2.94 -0.27 -23.97
N THR A 85 3.76 -0.99 -23.20
CA THR A 85 3.47 -2.35 -22.75
C THR A 85 3.29 -2.33 -21.23
N LEU A 86 2.12 -2.72 -20.74
CA LEU A 86 1.82 -2.89 -19.33
C LEU A 86 1.84 -4.38 -19.00
N THR A 87 2.59 -4.77 -17.98
CA THR A 87 2.55 -6.11 -17.40
C THR A 87 2.11 -6.03 -15.94
N ILE A 88 1.03 -6.73 -15.60
CA ILE A 88 0.60 -6.99 -14.23
C ILE A 88 1.32 -8.27 -13.78
N ILE A 89 2.29 -8.13 -12.88
CA ILE A 89 3.21 -9.21 -12.53
C ILE A 89 2.61 -10.07 -11.42
N ASN A 90 2.34 -9.44 -10.27
CA ASN A 90 1.90 -10.11 -9.05
C ASN A 90 0.78 -9.34 -8.37
N ASN A 91 -0.06 -10.07 -7.64
CA ASN A 91 -0.94 -9.50 -6.64
C ASN A 91 -0.78 -10.22 -5.31
N ILE A 92 -0.88 -9.49 -4.20
CA ILE A 92 -1.07 -10.06 -2.88
C ILE A 92 -2.17 -9.29 -2.17
N SER A 93 -3.10 -10.01 -1.55
CA SER A 93 -4.29 -9.43 -0.92
C SER A 93 -4.73 -10.25 0.28
N ASP A 94 -5.34 -9.60 1.26
CA ASP A 94 -6.10 -10.23 2.35
C ASP A 94 -7.61 -9.92 2.29
N GLY A 95 -8.03 -9.25 1.21
CA GLY A 95 -9.39 -8.77 0.98
C GLY A 95 -9.65 -7.37 1.55
N ASN A 96 -8.95 -6.93 2.60
CA ASN A 96 -9.04 -5.56 3.10
C ASN A 96 -8.09 -4.62 2.36
N ALA A 97 -6.90 -5.12 2.05
CA ALA A 97 -5.85 -4.37 1.38
C ALA A 97 -4.94 -5.32 0.60
N GLY A 98 -4.04 -4.74 -0.18
CA GLY A 98 -3.07 -5.53 -0.92
C GLY A 98 -2.02 -4.69 -1.64
N VAL A 99 -1.20 -5.38 -2.42
CA VAL A 99 -0.15 -4.77 -3.23
C VAL A 99 -0.07 -5.42 -4.61
N LEU A 100 -0.20 -4.59 -5.64
CA LEU A 100 -0.06 -4.98 -7.04
C LEU A 100 1.32 -4.58 -7.58
N SER A 101 2.04 -5.54 -8.17
CA SER A 101 3.31 -5.27 -8.87
C SER A 101 3.06 -5.11 -10.36
N LEU A 102 3.56 -4.02 -10.94
CA LEU A 102 3.38 -3.64 -12.34
C LEU A 102 4.73 -3.38 -13.00
N LYS A 103 4.81 -3.64 -14.31
CA LYS A 103 5.87 -3.15 -15.18
C LYS A 103 5.24 -2.34 -16.31
N LEU A 104 5.74 -1.14 -16.56
CA LEU A 104 5.32 -0.30 -17.67
C LEU A 104 6.53 -0.01 -18.57
N GLU A 105 6.43 -0.29 -19.85
CA GLU A 105 7.52 -0.12 -20.81
C GLU A 105 7.10 0.78 -21.96
N ASN A 106 7.97 1.71 -22.37
CA ASN A 106 7.85 2.45 -23.63
C ASN A 106 9.25 2.75 -24.19
N PRO A 107 9.62 2.20 -25.36
CA PRO A 107 10.93 2.45 -25.97
C PRO A 107 11.22 3.93 -26.27
N ASN A 108 10.18 4.76 -26.41
CA ASN A 108 10.28 6.19 -26.68
C ASN A 108 10.29 7.04 -25.40
N GLY A 109 10.32 6.40 -24.23
CA GLY A 109 10.28 7.04 -22.92
C GLY A 109 8.88 7.04 -22.29
N ILE A 110 8.83 6.95 -20.97
CA ILE A 110 7.60 6.95 -20.19
C ILE A 110 7.21 8.39 -19.87
N LYS A 111 6.07 8.82 -20.42
CA LYS A 111 5.50 10.15 -20.17
C LYS A 111 4.13 10.10 -19.51
N ALA A 112 3.44 8.96 -19.59
CA ALA A 112 2.08 8.80 -19.08
C ALA A 112 1.97 8.85 -17.56
N ILE A 113 3.05 8.53 -16.84
CA ILE A 113 3.12 8.54 -15.37
C ILE A 113 4.37 9.29 -14.94
N HIS A 114 4.20 10.23 -14.01
CA HIS A 114 5.30 10.83 -13.27
C HIS A 114 5.52 10.03 -11.98
N ALA A 115 6.73 9.49 -11.82
CA ALA A 115 7.11 8.66 -10.70
C ALA A 115 8.60 8.84 -10.41
N ASP A 116 8.90 9.21 -9.18
CA ASP A 116 10.25 9.36 -8.64
C ASP A 116 10.26 9.17 -7.11
N GLU A 117 11.44 9.32 -6.51
CA GLU A 117 11.61 9.19 -5.06
C GLU A 117 10.76 10.22 -4.28
N GLY A 118 10.57 11.43 -4.81
CA GLY A 118 9.72 12.45 -4.19
C GLY A 118 8.25 12.02 -4.19
N THR A 119 7.77 11.43 -5.29
CA THR A 119 6.41 10.87 -5.34
C THR A 119 6.23 9.67 -4.39
N ASN A 120 7.26 8.84 -4.19
CA ASN A 120 7.23 7.74 -3.22
C ASN A 120 7.00 8.25 -1.79
N GLU A 121 7.62 9.37 -1.43
CA GLU A 121 7.48 10.00 -0.10
C GLU A 121 6.15 10.75 0.07
N ALA A 122 5.56 11.22 -1.03
CA ALA A 122 4.32 11.96 -1.06
C ALA A 122 3.09 11.06 -1.33
N LYS A 123 2.20 11.49 -2.22
CA LYS A 123 0.92 10.82 -2.55
C LYS A 123 1.05 9.63 -3.52
N GLY A 124 2.26 9.27 -3.91
CA GLY A 124 2.52 8.27 -4.95
C GLY A 124 2.65 8.85 -6.35
N ALA A 125 3.09 8.00 -7.26
CA ALA A 125 3.16 8.25 -8.68
C ALA A 125 1.78 8.63 -9.23
N TYR A 126 1.75 9.53 -10.19
CA TYR A 126 0.50 10.02 -10.77
C TYR A 126 0.55 10.11 -12.28
N PHE A 127 -0.62 9.95 -12.86
CA PHE A 127 -0.85 10.04 -14.29
C PHE A 127 -0.73 11.49 -14.80
N THR A 128 0.05 11.69 -15.86
CA THR A 128 0.28 13.02 -16.47
C THR A 128 -0.83 13.40 -17.45
N GLN A 129 -0.88 14.66 -17.86
CA GLN A 129 -1.83 15.12 -18.89
C GLN A 129 -1.48 14.60 -20.30
N ASP A 130 -0.24 14.14 -20.52
CA ASP A 130 0.23 13.62 -21.81
C ASP A 130 -0.20 12.17 -22.05
N ARG A 131 -0.73 11.49 -21.02
CA ARG A 131 -1.21 10.11 -21.16
C ARG A 131 -2.40 10.04 -22.10
N ASP A 132 -2.52 8.94 -22.81
CA ASP A 132 -3.70 8.55 -23.58
C ASP A 132 -4.33 7.27 -23.03
N PHE A 133 -3.98 6.88 -21.80
CA PHE A 133 -4.59 5.75 -21.10
C PHE A 133 -4.68 6.02 -19.60
N TYR A 134 -5.50 5.24 -18.92
CA TYR A 134 -5.64 5.25 -17.48
C TYR A 134 -5.91 3.84 -16.98
N PHE A 135 -5.46 3.54 -15.78
CA PHE A 135 -5.88 2.31 -15.10
C PHE A 135 -6.18 2.58 -13.64
N TYR A 136 -7.08 1.79 -13.08
CA TYR A 136 -7.51 1.87 -11.69
C TYR A 136 -8.05 0.52 -11.23
N LEU A 137 -8.20 0.39 -9.92
CA LEU A 137 -8.73 -0.80 -9.27
C LEU A 137 -10.18 -0.57 -8.87
N GLU A 138 -11.01 -1.59 -9.03
CA GLU A 138 -12.41 -1.60 -8.59
C GLU A 138 -12.67 -2.83 -7.72
N GLY A 139 -13.42 -2.63 -6.65
CA GLY A 139 -13.85 -3.69 -5.74
C GLY A 139 -15.05 -4.49 -6.27
N ALA A 140 -15.38 -5.61 -5.61
CA ALA A 140 -16.52 -6.44 -5.96
C ALA A 140 -17.87 -5.71 -5.85
N ASP A 141 -17.92 -4.67 -5.03
CA ASP A 141 -19.08 -3.79 -4.83
C ASP A 141 -19.09 -2.59 -5.81
N GLU A 142 -18.27 -2.63 -6.85
CA GLU A 142 -18.09 -1.55 -7.84
C GLU A 142 -17.51 -0.26 -7.24
N SER A 143 -16.98 -0.32 -6.01
CA SER A 143 -16.31 0.81 -5.38
C SER A 143 -14.93 1.04 -5.99
N LEU A 144 -14.56 2.31 -6.13
CA LEU A 144 -13.20 2.66 -6.50
C LEU A 144 -12.25 2.28 -5.35
N VAL A 145 -11.23 1.51 -5.68
CA VAL A 145 -10.18 1.15 -4.72
C VAL A 145 -9.15 2.26 -4.67
N ALA A 146 -8.89 2.75 -3.45
CA ALA A 146 -7.89 3.78 -3.23
C ALA A 146 -6.50 3.15 -3.16
N ASP A 147 -5.51 3.77 -3.80
CA ASP A 147 -4.14 3.27 -3.85
C ASP A 147 -3.08 4.36 -3.75
N LYS A 148 -1.86 3.92 -3.41
CA LYS A 148 -0.62 4.67 -3.55
C LYS A 148 0.36 3.85 -4.37
N MET A 149 0.69 4.37 -5.54
CA MET A 149 1.66 3.76 -6.44
C MET A 149 3.07 4.29 -6.17
N THR A 150 4.04 3.40 -6.03
CA THR A 150 5.46 3.74 -5.81
C THR A 150 6.34 3.12 -6.90
N ILE A 151 7.48 3.73 -7.18
CA ILE A 151 8.45 3.26 -8.18
C ILE A 151 9.68 2.66 -7.51
N ASP A 152 10.18 1.54 -8.05
CA ASP A 152 11.54 1.07 -7.77
C ASP A 152 12.52 1.93 -8.57
N SER A 153 13.07 2.96 -7.92
CA SER A 153 14.01 3.90 -8.55
C SER A 153 15.37 3.28 -8.89
N LYS A 154 15.72 2.11 -8.32
CA LYS A 154 16.99 1.42 -8.61
C LYS A 154 16.90 0.53 -9.84
N LYS A 155 15.72 -0.06 -10.07
CA LYS A 155 15.47 -0.98 -11.18
C LYS A 155 14.87 -0.30 -12.41
N SER A 156 14.16 0.80 -12.20
CA SER A 156 13.48 1.54 -13.27
C SER A 156 14.43 2.43 -14.07
N SER A 157 14.00 2.80 -15.27
CA SER A 157 14.66 3.72 -16.19
C SER A 157 13.62 4.59 -16.91
N ASP A 158 14.06 5.57 -17.67
CA ASP A 158 13.18 6.45 -18.47
C ASP A 158 12.28 5.68 -19.46
N THR A 159 12.58 4.42 -19.78
CA THR A 159 11.82 3.59 -20.74
C THR A 159 11.15 2.38 -20.10
N CYS A 160 11.38 2.10 -18.82
CA CYS A 160 10.85 0.95 -18.11
C CYS A 160 10.66 1.26 -16.62
N TYR A 161 9.40 1.32 -16.16
CA TYR A 161 9.08 1.49 -14.75
C TYR A 161 8.65 0.17 -14.13
N TYR A 162 9.18 -0.12 -12.94
CA TYR A 162 8.68 -1.13 -12.02
C TYR A 162 7.93 -0.41 -10.91
N LEU A 163 6.62 -0.67 -10.81
CA LEU A 163 5.70 0.06 -9.96
C LEU A 163 5.01 -0.88 -8.97
N TYR A 164 4.75 -0.41 -7.75
CA TYR A 164 4.02 -1.13 -6.72
C TYR A 164 2.85 -0.26 -6.24
N SER A 165 1.62 -0.71 -6.50
CA SER A 165 0.40 -0.06 -6.05
C SER A 165 -0.08 -0.74 -4.76
N SER A 166 0.12 -0.07 -3.63
CA SER A 166 -0.45 -0.47 -2.35
C SER A 166 -1.87 0.07 -2.24
N TYR A 167 -2.85 -0.79 -2.08
CA TYR A 167 -4.26 -0.44 -2.19
C TYR A 167 -5.06 -0.87 -0.96
N VAL A 168 -6.14 -0.15 -0.67
CA VAL A 168 -7.15 -0.54 0.33
C VAL A 168 -8.53 -0.60 -0.31
N CYS A 169 -9.30 -1.64 0.01
CA CYS A 169 -10.66 -1.80 -0.45
C CYS A 169 -11.63 -1.11 0.54
N SER A 170 -12.77 -0.61 0.08
CA SER A 170 -13.82 -0.07 0.98
C SER A 170 -14.39 -1.18 1.85
N ALA A 171 -15.03 -2.19 1.25
CA ALA A 171 -15.47 -3.40 1.92
C ALA A 171 -14.40 -4.50 1.85
N LYS A 172 -14.57 -5.56 2.67
CA LYS A 172 -13.79 -6.78 2.50
C LYS A 172 -14.09 -7.37 1.13
N ASN A 173 -13.10 -7.28 0.26
CA ASN A 173 -13.27 -7.55 -1.14
C ASN A 173 -13.03 -9.04 -1.45
N THR A 174 -13.88 -9.60 -2.31
CA THR A 174 -13.79 -10.99 -2.80
C THR A 174 -13.53 -11.08 -4.30
N ASP A 175 -13.58 -9.96 -5.02
CA ASP A 175 -13.27 -9.84 -6.44
C ASP A 175 -12.61 -8.48 -6.73
N LEU A 176 -11.43 -8.46 -7.32
CA LEU A 176 -10.69 -7.23 -7.59
C LEU A 176 -10.49 -7.11 -9.09
N LYS A 177 -10.95 -6.01 -9.67
CA LYS A 177 -10.78 -5.77 -11.11
C LYS A 177 -9.73 -4.69 -11.32
N PHE A 178 -8.90 -4.91 -12.32
CA PHE A 178 -8.03 -3.90 -12.89
C PHE A 178 -8.69 -3.40 -14.17
N HIS A 179 -9.14 -2.15 -14.15
CA HIS A 179 -9.69 -1.48 -15.31
C HIS A 179 -8.58 -0.82 -16.09
N LEU A 180 -8.57 -1.06 -17.39
CA LEU A 180 -7.65 -0.44 -18.33
C LEU A 180 -8.45 0.30 -19.38
N GLU A 181 -8.31 1.63 -19.40
CA GLU A 181 -8.96 2.51 -20.37
C GLU A 181 -7.92 3.12 -21.30
N GLN A 182 -8.17 3.08 -22.61
CA GLN A 182 -7.39 3.81 -23.60
C GLN A 182 -8.25 4.88 -24.26
N TYR A 183 -7.68 6.06 -24.45
CA TYR A 183 -8.23 7.20 -25.17
C TYR A 183 -7.57 7.32 -26.55
N GLY A 184 -8.28 7.91 -27.51
CA GLY A 184 -7.75 8.09 -28.86
C GLY A 184 -6.72 9.23 -29.01
N LYS A 185 -6.43 9.94 -27.92
CA LYS A 185 -5.60 11.15 -27.85
C LYS A 185 -5.19 11.43 -26.40
N PRO A 186 -4.19 12.29 -26.15
CA PRO A 186 -3.79 12.68 -24.81
C PRO A 186 -4.94 13.29 -24.00
N VAL A 187 -4.93 13.09 -22.68
CA VAL A 187 -5.92 13.62 -21.75
C VAL A 187 -5.99 15.15 -21.79
N SER A 188 -4.87 15.83 -22.04
CA SER A 188 -4.81 17.28 -22.25
C SER A 188 -5.67 17.79 -23.42
N GLU A 189 -6.01 16.92 -24.37
CA GLU A 189 -6.81 17.24 -25.56
C GLU A 189 -8.24 16.70 -25.50
N LEU A 190 -8.60 16.01 -24.40
CA LEU A 190 -9.95 15.53 -24.19
C LEU A 190 -10.90 16.70 -23.91
N LYS A 191 -12.12 16.55 -24.42
CA LYS A 191 -13.28 17.38 -24.12
C LYS A 191 -14.21 16.57 -23.22
N ASP A 192 -15.11 17.23 -22.51
CA ASP A 192 -16.00 16.60 -21.52
C ASP A 192 -16.80 15.38 -22.02
N ASN A 193 -17.05 15.29 -23.34
CA ASN A 193 -17.81 14.20 -23.96
C ASN A 193 -16.92 13.12 -24.62
N ASP A 194 -15.59 13.25 -24.56
CA ASP A 194 -14.69 12.24 -25.09
C ASP A 194 -14.64 11.05 -24.12
N MET A 195 -14.96 9.86 -24.63
CA MET A 195 -14.92 8.62 -23.86
C MET A 195 -13.69 7.79 -24.23
N ALA A 196 -13.33 6.83 -23.36
CA ALA A 196 -12.34 5.83 -23.71
C ALA A 196 -12.76 5.08 -24.99
N THR A 197 -11.82 4.90 -25.91
CA THR A 197 -12.02 4.17 -27.16
C THR A 197 -11.90 2.66 -26.97
N GLN A 198 -11.17 2.24 -25.94
CA GLN A 198 -11.07 0.84 -25.51
C GLN A 198 -11.15 0.77 -24.00
N LYS A 199 -11.82 -0.27 -23.51
CA LYS A 199 -11.92 -0.62 -22.10
C LYS A 199 -11.70 -2.11 -21.96
N GLU A 200 -10.91 -2.50 -20.98
CA GLU A 200 -10.71 -3.89 -20.60
C GLU A 200 -10.77 -4.02 -19.08
N ASP A 201 -11.54 -5.01 -18.63
CA ASP A 201 -11.59 -5.39 -17.23
C ASP A 201 -10.79 -6.69 -17.06
N ILE A 202 -9.75 -6.62 -16.23
CA ILE A 202 -8.89 -7.75 -15.93
C ILE A 202 -9.19 -8.17 -14.49
N ALA A 203 -9.74 -9.38 -14.33
CA ALA A 203 -9.89 -9.97 -13.01
C ALA A 203 -8.50 -10.22 -12.41
N LEU A 204 -8.23 -9.59 -11.27
CA LEU A 204 -7.08 -9.88 -10.44
C LEU A 204 -7.52 -10.94 -9.44
N GLY A 205 -6.72 -11.99 -9.29
CA GLY A 205 -7.04 -12.92 -8.22
C GLY A 205 -6.76 -12.27 -6.86
N ILE A 206 -7.63 -12.59 -5.91
CA ILE A 206 -7.51 -12.16 -4.53
C ILE A 206 -6.92 -13.32 -3.76
N GLY A 207 -5.66 -13.15 -3.35
CA GLY A 207 -4.99 -14.05 -2.43
C GLY A 207 -5.88 -14.28 -1.20
N LYS A 208 -6.05 -15.53 -0.81
CA LYS A 208 -6.79 -15.89 0.41
C LYS A 208 -5.91 -15.76 1.64
N MET A 209 -5.14 -14.68 1.74
CA MET A 209 -4.35 -14.42 2.93
C MET A 209 -5.31 -14.34 4.13
N PRO A 210 -5.02 -15.05 5.24
CA PRO A 210 -5.86 -14.98 6.42
C PRO A 210 -5.94 -13.56 6.96
N LEU A 211 -7.17 -13.10 7.15
CA LEU A 211 -7.50 -11.88 7.85
C LEU A 211 -8.21 -12.26 9.15
N THR A 212 -7.67 -11.84 10.28
CA THR A 212 -8.23 -12.08 11.60
C THR A 212 -8.94 -10.83 12.10
N SER A 213 -10.18 -10.98 12.56
CA SER A 213 -10.96 -9.89 13.14
C SER A 213 -11.04 -10.02 14.65
N ALA A 214 -10.83 -8.92 15.37
CA ALA A 214 -11.09 -8.79 16.78
C ALA A 214 -12.37 -7.97 16.99
N VAL A 215 -13.19 -8.37 17.96
CA VAL A 215 -14.45 -7.67 18.29
C VAL A 215 -14.31 -6.91 19.60
N ASN A 216 -15.00 -5.78 19.69
CA ASN A 216 -15.11 -5.07 20.95
C ASN A 216 -16.01 -5.89 21.89
N PRO A 217 -15.55 -6.28 23.09
CA PRO A 217 -16.33 -7.11 24.01
C PRO A 217 -17.62 -6.43 24.52
N GLU A 218 -17.71 -5.09 24.48
CA GLU A 218 -18.86 -4.34 24.99
C GLU A 218 -20.06 -4.37 24.04
N ASN A 219 -19.82 -4.37 22.73
CA ASN A 219 -20.86 -4.26 21.72
C ASN A 219 -20.84 -5.38 20.66
N ASN A 220 -19.84 -6.27 20.71
CA ASN A 220 -19.63 -7.41 19.81
C ASN A 220 -19.54 -7.04 18.32
N LYS A 221 -19.17 -5.80 18.00
CA LYS A 221 -18.85 -5.35 16.64
C LYS A 221 -17.35 -5.46 16.38
N GLU A 222 -16.97 -5.64 15.12
CA GLU A 222 -15.56 -5.65 14.72
C GLU A 222 -14.88 -4.34 15.14
N GLN A 223 -13.79 -4.50 15.89
CA GLN A 223 -12.99 -3.41 16.43
C GLN A 223 -11.81 -3.12 15.52
N PHE A 224 -11.12 -4.17 15.12
CA PHE A 224 -10.02 -4.12 14.17
C PHE A 224 -9.87 -5.48 13.48
N ALA A 225 -9.26 -5.47 12.31
CA ALA A 225 -8.92 -6.68 11.57
C ALA A 225 -7.49 -6.59 11.02
N TYR A 226 -6.77 -7.70 11.01
CA TYR A 226 -5.34 -7.69 10.71
C TYR A 226 -4.86 -8.92 9.95
N SER A 227 -3.79 -8.74 9.21
CA SER A 227 -3.03 -9.77 8.50
C SER A 227 -1.53 -9.46 8.57
N ALA A 228 -0.71 -10.29 7.93
CA ALA A 228 0.73 -10.01 7.83
C ALA A 228 1.06 -8.73 7.05
N ILE A 229 0.14 -8.22 6.21
CA ILE A 229 0.38 -7.07 5.33
C ILE A 229 -0.47 -5.84 5.66
N SER A 230 -1.57 -6.00 6.42
CA SER A 230 -2.50 -4.90 6.67
C SER A 230 -3.11 -4.87 8.07
N LEU A 231 -3.66 -3.71 8.41
CA LEU A 231 -4.49 -3.47 9.60
C LEU A 231 -5.66 -2.55 9.23
N SER A 232 -6.86 -2.92 9.67
CA SER A 232 -8.08 -2.12 9.63
C SER A 232 -8.49 -1.78 11.06
N LEU A 233 -8.83 -0.52 11.33
CA LEU A 233 -9.17 0.01 12.65
C LEU A 233 -10.49 0.75 12.60
N ASN A 234 -11.49 0.33 13.38
CA ASN A 234 -12.71 1.12 13.59
C ASN A 234 -12.49 2.06 14.79
N LEU A 235 -12.12 3.31 14.53
CA LEU A 235 -11.68 4.24 15.58
C LEU A 235 -12.80 4.65 16.57
N ALA A 236 -14.06 4.66 16.14
CA ALA A 236 -15.19 4.86 17.06
C ALA A 236 -15.43 3.62 17.92
N ASN A 237 -15.18 2.43 17.40
CA ASN A 237 -15.37 1.21 18.15
C ASN A 237 -14.17 0.92 19.08
N GLY A 238 -14.17 1.52 20.28
CA GLY A 238 -13.22 1.17 21.34
C GLY A 238 -11.82 1.77 21.21
N PHE A 239 -11.63 2.78 20.35
CA PHE A 239 -10.42 3.62 20.32
C PHE A 239 -10.69 5.11 20.64
N GLY A 240 -11.90 5.43 21.13
CA GLY A 240 -12.21 6.70 21.77
C GLY A 240 -12.55 7.87 20.84
N LEU A 241 -12.91 7.61 19.58
CA LEU A 241 -13.20 8.66 18.57
C LEU A 241 -14.67 8.65 18.08
N ASP A 242 -15.62 8.51 19.00
CA ASP A 242 -17.05 8.52 18.66
C ASP A 242 -17.56 9.87 18.11
N ASP A 243 -16.97 10.98 18.56
CA ASP A 243 -17.48 12.35 18.32
C ASP A 243 -16.89 13.04 17.07
N GLU A 244 -15.88 12.45 16.43
CA GLU A 244 -15.12 13.07 15.32
C GLU A 244 -15.30 12.37 13.96
N ILE A 245 -16.16 11.35 13.89
CA ILE A 245 -16.61 10.77 12.60
C ILE A 245 -17.43 11.83 11.85
N GLN A 246 -16.92 12.27 10.72
CA GLN A 246 -17.66 13.19 9.86
C GLN A 246 -18.80 12.42 9.19
N LYS A 247 -20.00 12.99 9.32
CA LYS A 247 -21.23 12.52 8.65
C LYS A 247 -21.70 13.60 7.72
N GLU A 248 -21.41 13.46 6.42
CA GLU A 248 -21.86 14.38 5.39
C GLU A 248 -22.75 13.62 4.39
N ASP A 249 -23.93 14.15 4.10
CA ASP A 249 -24.90 13.56 3.16
C ASP A 249 -25.25 12.07 3.38
N GLY A 250 -25.19 11.60 4.63
CA GLY A 250 -25.48 10.21 5.00
C GLY A 250 -24.31 9.24 4.85
N GLN A 251 -23.14 9.72 4.44
CA GLN A 251 -21.89 8.97 4.41
C GLN A 251 -21.08 9.24 5.67
N THR A 252 -20.50 8.19 6.26
CA THR A 252 -19.44 8.31 7.27
C THR A 252 -18.08 8.24 6.61
N PHE A 253 -17.18 9.11 7.05
CA PHE A 253 -15.77 9.09 6.69
C PHE A 253 -14.92 9.32 7.93
N VAL A 254 -13.83 8.56 8.04
CA VAL A 254 -12.82 8.74 9.07
C VAL A 254 -11.55 9.29 8.43
N ASP A 255 -11.24 10.56 8.74
CA ASP A 255 -9.99 11.17 8.30
C ASP A 255 -8.82 10.47 9.00
N PRO A 256 -7.82 9.96 8.25
CA PRO A 256 -6.63 9.39 8.85
C PRO A 256 -5.87 10.35 9.77
N TYR A 257 -6.12 11.66 9.65
CA TYR A 257 -5.68 12.65 10.61
C TYR A 257 -6.00 12.27 12.06
N TYR A 258 -7.08 11.54 12.35
CA TYR A 258 -7.44 11.18 13.73
C TYR A 258 -6.68 9.97 14.29
N LEU A 259 -5.91 9.25 13.45
CA LEU A 259 -4.94 8.27 13.93
C LEU A 259 -3.63 8.99 14.25
N LYS A 260 -3.41 9.29 15.53
CA LYS A 260 -2.23 10.03 16.02
C LYS A 260 -1.07 9.12 16.40
N LYS A 261 -1.35 7.88 16.77
CA LYS A 261 -0.35 6.90 17.18
C LYS A 261 -0.80 5.49 16.87
N LEU A 262 0.11 4.67 16.34
CA LEU A 262 -0.06 3.26 16.10
C LEU A 262 1.24 2.51 16.39
N VAL A 263 1.24 1.67 17.41
CA VAL A 263 2.41 0.89 17.83
C VAL A 263 2.02 -0.56 18.07
N LEU A 264 2.84 -1.49 17.57
CA LEU A 264 2.75 -2.91 17.90
C LEU A 264 3.84 -3.24 18.91
N LYS A 265 3.46 -3.72 20.09
CA LYS A 265 4.39 -4.21 21.12
C LYS A 265 4.46 -5.72 21.06
N TYR A 266 5.66 -6.27 20.96
CA TYR A 266 5.90 -7.71 20.82
C TYR A 266 6.20 -8.37 22.16
N LYS A 267 5.98 -9.69 22.22
CA LYS A 267 6.19 -10.54 23.41
C LYS A 267 7.64 -10.56 23.92
N ASP A 268 8.60 -10.21 23.06
CA ASP A 268 10.02 -10.11 23.42
C ASP A 268 10.40 -8.73 24.00
N GLY A 269 9.44 -7.80 24.09
CA GLY A 269 9.62 -6.44 24.57
C GLY A 269 10.07 -5.44 23.50
N SER A 270 10.26 -5.87 22.24
CA SER A 270 10.49 -4.95 21.13
C SER A 270 9.20 -4.25 20.71
N GLU A 271 9.32 -3.11 20.05
CA GLU A 271 8.19 -2.33 19.54
C GLU A 271 8.39 -1.96 18.08
N TYR A 272 7.29 -1.98 17.32
CA TYR A 272 7.22 -1.43 15.98
C TYR A 272 6.26 -0.24 15.98
N THR A 273 6.83 0.96 15.91
CA THR A 273 6.05 2.19 15.69
C THR A 273 5.67 2.26 14.23
N VAL A 274 4.40 2.03 13.93
CA VAL A 274 3.87 2.08 12.56
C VAL A 274 3.63 3.54 12.17
N LEU A 275 3.07 4.32 13.09
CA LEU A 275 2.77 5.73 12.86
C LEU A 275 2.77 6.50 14.18
N ASP A 276 3.35 7.69 14.20
CA ASP A 276 3.16 8.71 15.22
C ASP A 276 3.37 10.12 14.63
N GLU A 277 3.52 11.14 15.47
CA GLU A 277 3.78 12.52 15.01
C GLU A 277 5.06 12.69 14.17
N ASN A 278 6.05 11.81 14.33
CA ASN A 278 7.36 11.90 13.71
C ASN A 278 7.69 10.68 12.83
N VAL A 279 6.87 9.64 12.80
CA VAL A 279 7.11 8.35 12.13
C VAL A 279 5.94 8.00 11.22
N ASP A 280 6.22 7.57 9.98
CA ASP A 280 5.25 6.97 9.06
C ASP A 280 5.87 5.75 8.36
N ASN A 281 5.70 4.59 8.98
CA ASN A 281 6.09 3.28 8.47
C ASN A 281 4.93 2.59 7.71
N THR A 282 4.02 3.36 7.14
CA THR A 282 2.98 2.81 6.25
C THR A 282 3.47 2.82 4.80
N ASN A 283 3.10 1.78 4.04
CA ASN A 283 3.14 1.81 2.59
C ASN A 283 1.99 2.67 2.04
N TYR A 284 0.81 2.49 2.64
CA TYR A 284 -0.38 3.26 2.35
C TYR A 284 -1.29 3.28 3.57
N LEU A 285 -2.02 4.36 3.74
CA LEU A 285 -2.99 4.55 4.80
C LEU A 285 -4.12 5.43 4.27
N CYS A 286 -5.34 4.99 4.47
CA CYS A 286 -6.53 5.68 3.99
C CYS A 286 -7.74 5.35 4.87
N GLY A 287 -8.64 6.31 5.03
CA GLY A 287 -9.98 6.05 5.56
C GLY A 287 -10.79 5.28 4.52
N GLU A 288 -11.64 4.37 4.98
CA GLU A 288 -12.64 3.72 4.14
C GLU A 288 -13.53 4.80 3.51
N MET A 289 -13.61 4.80 2.18
CA MET A 289 -14.50 5.69 1.43
C MET A 289 -15.88 5.03 1.35
N GLU A 290 -16.93 5.86 1.47
CA GLU A 290 -18.34 5.47 1.34
C GLU A 290 -18.87 4.51 2.43
N ASN A 291 -19.48 5.09 3.48
CA ASN A 291 -20.14 4.38 4.59
C ASN A 291 -19.21 3.67 5.59
N GLY A 292 -17.95 4.06 5.63
CA GLY A 292 -16.91 3.42 6.44
C GLY A 292 -16.58 4.17 7.72
N ASP A 293 -16.46 3.43 8.83
CA ASP A 293 -15.96 3.92 10.11
C ASP A 293 -14.50 3.48 10.35
N THR A 294 -13.81 3.00 9.31
CA THR A 294 -12.51 2.35 9.44
C THR A 294 -11.36 3.10 8.76
N ILE A 295 -10.17 3.04 9.37
CA ILE A 295 -8.90 3.36 8.73
C ILE A 295 -8.21 2.07 8.35
N LYS A 296 -7.70 2.00 7.12
CA LYS A 296 -6.97 0.86 6.59
C LYS A 296 -5.54 1.22 6.27
N ILE A 297 -4.64 0.30 6.57
CA ILE A 297 -3.20 0.49 6.54
C ILE A 297 -2.57 -0.70 5.82
N VAL A 298 -1.68 -0.42 4.88
CA VAL A 298 -0.71 -1.38 4.35
C VAL A 298 0.62 -1.13 5.04
N PHE A 299 1.17 -2.13 5.72
CA PHE A 299 2.44 -1.99 6.42
C PHE A 299 3.61 -1.86 5.44
N ASN A 300 4.67 -1.13 5.82
CA ASN A 300 5.93 -1.11 5.08
C ASN A 300 6.87 -2.30 5.34
N ARG A 301 6.45 -3.22 6.23
CA ARG A 301 7.12 -4.47 6.60
C ARG A 301 6.09 -5.51 7.01
N MET A 302 6.43 -6.79 6.92
CA MET A 302 5.51 -7.86 7.32
C MET A 302 5.40 -7.97 8.84
N VAL A 303 4.20 -8.28 9.34
CA VAL A 303 3.92 -8.41 10.77
C VAL A 303 3.57 -9.86 11.12
N ASP A 304 4.35 -10.49 12.01
CA ASP A 304 3.94 -11.75 12.65
C ASP A 304 3.06 -11.43 13.87
N TRP A 305 1.75 -11.39 13.66
CA TRP A 305 0.79 -11.14 14.73
C TRP A 305 0.80 -12.20 15.83
N SER A 306 1.36 -13.40 15.61
CA SER A 306 1.53 -14.37 16.69
C SER A 306 2.56 -13.92 17.74
N GLN A 307 3.41 -12.93 17.40
CA GLN A 307 4.39 -12.34 18.29
C GLN A 307 3.94 -11.00 18.88
N VAL A 308 2.89 -10.38 18.34
CA VAL A 308 2.31 -9.15 18.88
C VAL A 308 1.57 -9.48 20.18
N GLU A 309 1.88 -8.75 21.25
CA GLU A 309 1.22 -8.86 22.54
C GLU A 309 0.21 -7.74 22.75
N THR A 310 0.55 -6.53 22.33
CA THR A 310 -0.29 -5.33 22.53
C THR A 310 -0.32 -4.48 21.27
N LEU A 311 -1.53 -4.09 20.88
CA LEU A 311 -1.81 -3.07 19.87
C LEU A 311 -2.12 -1.76 20.60
N VAL A 312 -1.34 -0.71 20.31
CA VAL A 312 -1.58 0.65 20.82
C VAL A 312 -2.11 1.51 19.69
N VAL A 313 -3.29 2.08 19.88
CA VAL A 313 -3.93 3.02 18.94
C VAL A 313 -4.30 4.27 19.72
N ASN A 314 -3.72 5.40 19.33
CA ASN A 314 -3.79 6.65 20.10
C ASN A 314 -3.39 6.39 21.57
N ASP A 315 -4.30 6.67 22.51
CA ASP A 315 -4.10 6.48 23.95
C ASP A 315 -4.69 5.16 24.49
N VAL A 316 -5.15 4.27 23.59
CA VAL A 316 -5.77 2.99 23.95
C VAL A 316 -4.82 1.84 23.69
N GLU A 317 -4.66 0.96 24.67
CA GLU A 317 -3.88 -0.27 24.57
C GLU A 317 -4.81 -1.49 24.63
N ILE A 318 -4.67 -2.40 23.65
CA ILE A 318 -5.44 -3.63 23.56
C ILE A 318 -4.47 -4.81 23.52
N SER A 319 -4.69 -5.79 24.40
CA SER A 319 -3.97 -7.06 24.32
C SER A 319 -4.48 -7.87 23.14
N VAL A 320 -3.56 -8.30 22.28
CA VAL A 320 -3.82 -9.15 21.13
C VAL A 320 -3.59 -10.59 21.57
N GLN A 321 -4.66 -11.39 21.69
CA GLN A 321 -4.60 -12.80 22.08
C GLN A 321 -4.53 -13.73 20.87
#